data_AF-A0A9D0NWC1-F1
#
_entry.id   AF-A0A9D0NWC1-F1
#
_cell.length_a   1.000
_cell.length_b   1.000
_cell.length_c   1.000
_cell.angle_alpha   90.00
_cell.angle_beta   90.00
_cell.angle_gamma   90.00
#
_symmetry.space_group_name_H-M   'P 1'
#
loop_
_entity.id
_entity.type
_entity.pdbx_description
1 polymer ?
#
loop_
_entity_poly.entity_id
_entity_poly.type
_entity_poly.pdbx_seq_one_letter_code
_entity_poly.pdbx_strand_id
1 'polypeptide(L)'
;MFKFTSMILAALLTACSVSSSPLDKASEKYRSDRDYKSLQIIYEHLSVGITRNDVESLLGEPDYSPTDGLYYYSSDQRVFLKDQNRYTSPGLVVDYRDKRDVPTETLQRFQLRNVGE
;
A
#
# COMPACT_ATOMS: atom_id res chain seq x y z
N MET A 1 -42.61 -38.53 -32.42
CA MET A 1 -42.91 -37.60 -31.31
C MET A 1 -42.11 -38.10 -30.12
N PHE A 2 -41.11 -37.44 -29.52
CA PHE A 2 -40.56 -36.09 -29.58
C PHE A 2 -39.02 -36.19 -29.41
N LYS A 3 -38.27 -35.40 -30.18
CA LYS A 3 -36.84 -35.07 -29.92
C LYS A 3 -36.77 -34.02 -28.81
N PHE A 4 -35.69 -33.96 -28.03
CA PHE A 4 -34.98 -32.74 -27.56
C PHE A 4 -33.79 -33.18 -26.67
N THR A 5 -32.61 -33.49 -27.22
CA THR A 5 -31.41 -32.62 -27.28
C THR A 5 -31.18 -31.67 -26.09
N SER A 6 -30.11 -32.00 -25.33
CA SER A 6 -28.98 -31.14 -24.94
C SER A 6 -29.25 -29.81 -24.22
N MET A 7 -28.75 -29.69 -22.98
CA MET A 7 -28.15 -28.43 -22.52
C MET A 7 -27.12 -28.71 -21.40
N ILE A 8 -25.91 -29.11 -21.80
CA ILE A 8 -24.72 -29.05 -20.94
C ILE A 8 -24.32 -27.57 -20.89
N LEU A 9 -24.71 -26.87 -19.83
CA LEU A 9 -24.24 -25.52 -19.53
C LEU A 9 -23.02 -25.64 -18.63
N ALA A 10 -21.89 -26.05 -19.21
CA ALA A 10 -20.61 -26.04 -18.53
C ALA A 10 -20.14 -24.58 -18.41
N ALA A 11 -20.12 -24.09 -17.17
CA ALA A 11 -19.60 -22.79 -16.79
C ALA A 11 -18.14 -22.64 -17.24
N LEU A 12 -17.91 -21.90 -18.33
CA LEU A 12 -16.61 -21.30 -18.61
C LEU A 12 -16.38 -20.16 -17.62
N LEU A 13 -15.91 -20.49 -16.42
CA LEU A 13 -15.15 -19.55 -15.61
C LEU A 13 -13.78 -19.41 -16.28
N THR A 14 -13.69 -18.51 -17.25
CA THR A 14 -12.43 -17.98 -17.75
C THR A 14 -11.67 -17.40 -16.57
N ALA A 15 -10.73 -18.17 -16.04
CA ALA A 15 -9.69 -17.67 -15.16
C ALA A 15 -8.92 -16.59 -15.95
N CYS A 16 -9.22 -15.32 -15.69
CA CYS A 16 -8.34 -14.24 -16.06
C CYS A 16 -7.03 -14.48 -15.32
N SER A 17 -6.05 -15.08 -15.98
CA SER A 17 -4.66 -15.06 -15.57
C SER A 17 -4.16 -13.62 -15.73
N VAL A 18 -4.60 -12.75 -14.81
CA VAL A 18 -4.03 -11.43 -14.62
C VAL A 18 -2.59 -11.68 -14.18
N SER A 19 -1.67 -11.51 -15.12
CA SER A 19 -0.25 -11.43 -14.82
C SER A 19 -0.07 -10.19 -13.95
N SER A 20 -0.08 -10.36 -12.63
CA SER A 20 0.01 -9.25 -11.69
C SER A 20 1.35 -8.56 -11.84
N SER A 21 1.31 -7.23 -11.94
CA SER A 21 2.52 -6.42 -12.06
C SER A 21 3.38 -6.56 -10.80
N PRO A 22 4.69 -6.23 -10.85
CA PRO A 22 5.53 -6.20 -9.66
C PRO A 22 4.94 -5.31 -8.55
N LEU A 23 4.31 -4.19 -8.92
CA LEU A 23 3.65 -3.29 -7.97
C LEU A 23 2.42 -3.93 -7.32
N ASP A 24 1.59 -4.64 -8.10
CA ASP A 24 0.39 -5.32 -7.55
C ASP A 24 0.80 -6.38 -6.51
N LYS A 25 1.84 -7.16 -6.81
CA LYS A 25 2.38 -8.17 -5.88
C LYS A 25 2.96 -7.53 -4.63
N ALA A 26 3.67 -6.40 -4.78
CA ALA A 26 4.19 -5.65 -3.64
C ALA A 26 3.04 -5.07 -2.80
N SER A 27 2.01 -4.51 -3.43
CA SER A 27 0.83 -4.00 -2.73
C SER A 27 0.10 -5.08 -1.95
N GLU A 28 -0.16 -6.24 -2.56
CA GLU A 28 -0.79 -7.37 -1.89
C GLU A 28 0.05 -7.86 -0.71
N LYS A 29 1.36 -8.05 -0.93
CA LYS A 29 2.25 -8.55 0.11
C LYS A 29 2.44 -7.56 1.26
N TYR A 30 2.53 -6.26 0.98
CA TYR A 30 2.59 -5.24 2.02
C TYR A 30 1.28 -5.18 2.83
N ARG A 31 0.12 -5.24 2.18
CA ARG A 31 -1.17 -5.23 2.89
C ARG A 31 -1.36 -6.46 3.78
N SER A 32 -0.87 -7.63 3.36
CA SER A 32 -0.95 -8.87 4.14
C SER A 32 0.07 -8.90 5.29
N ASP A 33 1.34 -8.65 4.97
CA ASP A 33 2.45 -9.01 5.85
C ASP A 33 3.19 -7.79 6.41
N ARG A 34 2.84 -6.58 5.97
CA ARG A 34 3.61 -5.35 6.19
C ARG A 34 5.08 -5.48 5.75
N ASP A 35 5.36 -6.30 4.74
CA ASP A 35 6.72 -6.62 4.27
C ASP A 35 7.49 -5.37 3.82
N TYR A 36 8.65 -5.12 4.45
CA TYR A 36 9.44 -3.92 4.17
C TYR A 36 9.93 -3.83 2.71
N LYS A 37 10.34 -4.94 2.09
CA LYS A 37 10.80 -4.91 0.68
C LYS A 37 9.68 -4.49 -0.26
N SER A 38 8.47 -4.97 0.01
CA SER A 38 7.27 -4.58 -0.72
C SER A 38 6.97 -3.09 -0.54
N LEU A 39 7.13 -2.56 0.69
CA LEU A 39 7.01 -1.12 0.95
C LEU A 39 8.03 -0.29 0.15
N GLN A 40 9.26 -0.78 -0.02
CA GLN A 40 10.28 -0.11 -0.84
C GLN A 40 9.89 -0.07 -2.33
N ILE A 41 9.37 -1.17 -2.86
CA ILE A 41 8.87 -1.22 -4.25
C ILE A 41 7.73 -0.23 -4.44
N ILE A 42 6.78 -0.17 -3.50
CA ILE A 42 5.67 0.79 -3.57
C ILE A 42 6.21 2.21 -3.52
N TYR A 43 7.15 2.52 -2.60
CA TYR A 43 7.80 3.82 -2.50
C TYR A 43 8.42 4.31 -3.81
N GLU A 44 9.09 3.42 -4.55
CA GLU A 44 9.69 3.75 -5.86
C GLU A 44 8.66 4.09 -6.95
N HIS A 45 7.41 3.65 -6.79
CA HIS A 45 6.30 3.94 -7.71
C HIS A 45 5.41 5.10 -7.25
N LEU A 46 5.60 5.61 -6.03
CA LEU A 46 4.86 6.77 -5.54
C LEU A 46 5.33 8.03 -6.26
N SER A 47 4.41 8.98 -6.40
CA SER A 47 4.69 10.28 -7.01
C SER A 47 3.86 11.36 -6.33
N VAL A 48 4.42 12.57 -6.27
CA VAL A 48 3.66 13.76 -5.86
C VAL A 48 2.47 13.94 -6.80
N GLY A 49 1.32 14.34 -6.25
CA GLY A 49 0.09 14.56 -7.02
C GLY A 49 -0.91 13.41 -7.04
N ILE A 50 -0.56 12.22 -6.56
CA ILE A 50 -1.51 11.10 -6.43
C ILE A 50 -2.48 11.31 -5.27
N THR A 51 -3.68 10.73 -5.33
CA THR A 51 -4.69 10.91 -4.29
C THR A 51 -4.45 10.03 -3.08
N ARG A 52 -5.17 10.31 -1.99
CA ARG A 52 -5.21 9.42 -0.82
C ARG A 52 -5.71 8.02 -1.18
N ASN A 53 -6.78 7.95 -1.96
CA ASN A 53 -7.37 6.67 -2.35
C ASN A 53 -6.40 5.82 -3.17
N ASP A 54 -5.60 6.44 -4.05
CA ASP A 54 -4.59 5.71 -4.83
C ASP A 54 -3.51 5.13 -3.92
N VAL A 55 -3.04 5.90 -2.94
CA VAL A 55 -2.05 5.43 -1.95
C VAL A 55 -2.62 4.30 -1.09
N GLU A 56 -3.84 4.45 -0.58
CA GLU A 56 -4.50 3.42 0.23
C GLU A 56 -4.84 2.17 -0.59
N SER A 57 -5.08 2.30 -1.89
CA SER A 57 -5.27 1.14 -2.78
C SER A 57 -4.00 0.26 -2.84
N LEU A 58 -2.82 0.89 -2.73
CA LEU A 58 -1.52 0.23 -2.72
C LEU A 58 -1.14 -0.28 -1.32
N LEU A 59 -1.33 0.54 -0.28
CA LEU A 59 -0.78 0.31 1.06
C LEU A 59 -1.79 -0.24 2.07
N GLY A 60 -3.09 -0.14 1.79
CA GLY A 60 -4.15 -0.31 2.78
C GLY A 60 -4.28 0.90 3.70
N GLU A 61 -4.95 0.70 4.84
CA GLU A 61 -5.09 1.75 5.85
C GLU A 61 -3.75 2.05 6.55
N PRO A 62 -3.50 3.33 6.88
CA PRO A 62 -2.33 3.74 7.66
C PRO A 62 -2.41 3.21 9.10
N ASP A 63 -1.25 2.97 9.72
CA ASP A 63 -1.18 2.52 11.11
C ASP A 63 -1.43 3.68 12.10
N TYR A 64 -1.06 4.91 11.70
CA TYR A 64 -1.20 6.09 12.54
C TYR A 64 -1.33 7.38 11.71
N SER A 65 -2.10 8.34 12.23
CA SER A 65 -2.27 9.68 11.65
C SER A 65 -2.43 10.71 12.77
N PRO A 66 -1.34 11.35 13.23
CA PRO A 66 -1.38 12.30 14.36
C PRO A 66 -2.09 13.61 14.00
N THR A 67 -2.05 13.98 12.73
CA THR A 67 -2.57 15.23 12.19
C THR A 67 -3.20 14.92 10.85
N ASP A 68 -4.31 15.61 10.54
CA ASP A 68 -4.97 15.46 9.24
C ASP A 68 -3.99 15.74 8.09
N GLY A 69 -4.05 14.90 7.05
CA GLY A 69 -3.12 14.92 5.93
C GLY A 69 -1.75 14.31 6.20
N LEU A 70 -1.44 13.78 7.39
CA LEU A 70 -0.18 13.10 7.69
C LEU A 70 -0.41 11.65 8.11
N TYR A 71 0.14 10.69 7.36
CA TYR A 71 -0.13 9.27 7.51
C TYR A 71 1.16 8.45 7.61
N TYR A 72 1.15 7.47 8.51
CA TYR A 72 2.28 6.62 8.81
C TYR A 72 1.94 5.17 8.49
N TYR A 73 2.85 4.51 7.77
CA TYR A 73 2.77 3.12 7.34
C TYR A 73 4.03 2.41 7.81
N SER A 74 3.90 1.43 8.67
CA SER A 74 5.00 0.69 9.28
C SER A 74 5.26 -0.59 8.53
N SER A 75 6.47 -1.12 8.64
CA SER A 75 6.78 -2.49 8.20
C SER A 75 6.95 -3.44 9.38
N ASP A 76 6.92 -4.74 9.06
CA ASP A 76 7.18 -5.85 9.98
C ASP A 76 8.64 -5.90 10.48
N GLN A 77 9.56 -5.28 9.76
CA GLN A 77 10.96 -5.24 10.12
C GLN A 77 11.20 -4.45 11.41
N ARG A 78 12.12 -4.93 12.25
CA ARG A 78 12.61 -4.21 13.43
C ARG A 78 14.10 -3.90 13.31
N VAL A 79 14.44 -2.64 13.51
CA VAL A 79 15.81 -2.12 13.47
C VAL A 79 16.18 -1.62 14.85
N PHE A 80 17.34 -2.04 15.35
CA PHE A 80 17.87 -1.54 16.62
C PHE A 80 18.66 -0.25 16.40
N LEU A 81 18.25 0.84 17.03
CA LEU A 81 18.95 2.12 17.01
C LEU A 81 19.85 2.22 18.25
N LYS A 82 21.15 2.00 18.05
CA LYS A 82 22.15 1.95 19.13
C LYS A 82 22.17 3.25 19.96
N ASP A 83 22.10 4.41 19.29
CA ASP A 83 22.20 5.73 19.95
C ASP A 83 21.01 6.03 20.87
N GLN A 84 19.87 5.39 20.63
CA GLN A 84 18.63 5.56 21.40
C GLN A 84 18.30 4.34 22.26
N ASN A 85 19.14 3.30 22.21
CA ASN A 85 18.95 2.02 22.89
C ASN A 85 17.53 1.46 22.76
N ARG A 86 16.96 1.50 21.55
CA ARG A 86 15.57 1.07 21.28
C ARG A 86 15.39 0.44 19.91
N TYR A 87 14.30 -0.31 19.74
CA TYR A 87 13.88 -0.83 18.45
C TYR A 87 12.88 0.13 17.79
N THR A 88 12.99 0.27 16.48
CA THR A 88 12.05 1.00 15.62
C THR A 88 11.67 0.11 14.44
N SER A 89 10.58 0.45 13.75
CA SER A 89 10.27 -0.17 12.46
C SER A 89 10.53 0.83 11.34
N PRO A 90 11.22 0.47 10.25
CA PRO A 90 11.22 1.32 9.08
C PRO A 90 9.81 1.36 8.49
N GLY A 91 9.46 2.49 7.89
CA GLY A 91 8.11 2.75 7.39
C GLY A 91 8.09 3.91 6.42
N LEU A 92 6.92 4.18 5.88
CA LEU A 92 6.64 5.26 4.94
C LEU A 92 5.79 6.31 5.64
N VAL A 93 6.21 7.56 5.52
CA VAL A 93 5.39 8.71 5.91
C VAL A 93 4.91 9.39 4.66
N VAL A 94 3.60 9.62 4.58
CA VAL A 94 2.89 10.23 3.46
C VAL A 94 2.25 11.52 3.97
N ASP A 95 2.57 12.65 3.36
CA ASP A 95 2.14 13.99 3.78
C ASP A 95 1.43 14.71 2.63
N TYR A 96 0.12 14.91 2.81
CA TYR A 96 -0.79 15.59 1.90
C TYR A 96 -0.87 17.09 2.17
N ARG A 97 -0.09 17.63 3.11
CA ARG A 97 -0.17 19.05 3.48
C ARG A 97 0.75 19.91 2.63
N ASP A 98 0.25 21.08 2.23
CA ASP A 98 1.04 22.06 1.48
C ASP A 98 2.16 22.68 2.35
N LYS A 99 2.83 23.72 1.84
CA LYS A 99 3.90 24.42 2.56
C LYS A 99 3.42 25.22 3.79
N ARG A 100 2.10 25.35 3.97
CA ARG A 100 1.44 26.06 5.07
C ARG A 100 0.76 25.07 6.04
N ASP A 101 1.10 23.78 5.96
CA ASP A 101 0.51 22.70 6.74
C ASP A 101 -1.01 22.50 6.53
N VAL A 102 -1.56 22.99 5.41
CA VAL A 102 -2.98 22.81 5.07
C VAL A 102 -3.16 21.50 4.29
N PRO A 103 -4.06 20.59 4.72
CA PRO A 103 -4.37 19.37 3.98
C PRO A 103 -4.82 19.67 2.55
N THR A 104 -4.33 18.87 1.60
CA THR A 104 -4.72 18.93 0.19
C THR A 104 -5.24 17.56 -0.27
N GLU A 105 -5.85 17.51 -1.45
CA GLU A 105 -6.38 16.26 -2.01
C GLU A 105 -5.28 15.32 -2.53
N THR A 106 -4.07 15.82 -2.72
CA THR A 106 -2.99 15.10 -3.40
C THR A 106 -1.70 15.07 -2.59
N LEU A 107 -0.93 14.00 -2.78
CA LEU A 107 0.31 13.77 -2.07
C LEU A 107 1.31 14.89 -2.34
N GLN A 108 1.81 15.54 -1.28
CA GLN A 108 2.78 16.63 -1.37
C GLN A 108 4.21 16.14 -1.11
N ARG A 109 4.40 15.25 -0.13
CA ARG A 109 5.70 14.71 0.27
C ARG A 109 5.56 13.28 0.76
N PHE A 110 6.58 12.46 0.52
CA PHE A 110 6.66 11.11 1.08
C PHE A 110 8.11 10.71 1.33
N GLN A 111 8.35 9.89 2.35
CA GLN A 111 9.70 9.48 2.75
C GLN A 111 9.70 8.13 3.46
N LEU A 112 10.66 7.28 3.12
CA LEU A 112 11.01 6.13 3.94
C LEU A 112 11.84 6.59 5.13
N ARG A 113 11.42 6.23 6.34
CA ARG A 113 12.14 6.53 7.59
C ARG A 113 11.77 5.54 8.67
N ASN A 114 12.54 5.54 9.75
CA ASN A 114 12.15 4.85 10.97
C ASN A 114 10.89 5.52 11.56
N VAL A 115 9.85 4.72 11.75
CA VAL A 115 8.58 5.02 12.39
C VAL A 115 8.47 4.18 13.68
N GLY A 116 7.96 4.79 14.74
CA GLY A 116 7.94 4.19 16.07
C GLY A 116 8.30 5.22 17.14
N GLU A 117 7.62 5.11 18.28
CA GLU A 117 7.80 5.98 19.44
C GLU A 117 9.15 5.84 20.13
#